data_AF-A0A3N1GJG7-F1
#
_entry.id   AF-A0A3N1GJG7-F1
#
_cell.length_a   1.000
_cell.length_b   1.000
_cell.length_c   1.000
_cell.angle_alpha   90.00
_cell.angle_beta   90.00
_cell.angle_gamma   90.00
#
_symmetry.space_group_name_H-M   'P 1'
#
loop_
_entity.id
_entity.type
_entity.pdbx_description
1 polymer ?
#
loop_
_entity_poly.entity_id
_entity_poly.type
_entity_poly.pdbx_seq_one_letter_code
_entity_poly.pdbx_strand_id
1 'polypeptide(L)'
;MTAKKMPREAATTYSAKNTPSRFQGPVPLHPVGEGNTAIMTPLTPNTDPSALLRVTDHVQLRHRGGQCSRPLRLAGTHLLVESGTGRIVEHVTASELPGRTLALRCRNRRASICPACSALYKLDAYHLFAAGLRGGKDTPEQVGAHPRLFITLTAPSFGKVHLGPNRRGIPRRCHPGTCGAGHPTGDPVIGTPLDLTSYDYAGQVLFNAHAGRLWAEFTTATRRSLAALARLTRKEAGSQVRLVFAKVAEFQARGVVHFHAIVRLDGPDGPHTPPPAWATIELLGKAIRAAVRKVRVGTPATRVCEARALAWGRRIDIQRITTRTADLSEQTVARYVAKYATKAAETAGVTIAPLCCRACDGHGSIPPQRETGPAALCLGCNGTGRRAGIHLDRVGEHPRTLVETTWRLGAQPALASMNLRRWAHQAGYRGHFLSKSRTYSTSFTALRAERRAFAEAQTRQRLGLDPATSLFVVKDWHYAGREGRA
;
A
#
# COMPACT_ATOMS: atom_id res chain seq x y z
N MET A 1 -41.48 -17.21 45.41
CA MET A 1 -40.00 -17.19 45.50
C MET A 1 -39.43 -17.03 44.10
N THR A 2 -38.65 -15.96 43.94
CA THR A 2 -38.18 -15.36 42.68
C THR A 2 -37.06 -16.14 41.99
N ALA A 3 -37.28 -16.58 40.75
CA ALA A 3 -36.22 -17.04 39.85
C ALA A 3 -35.69 -15.88 39.00
N LYS A 4 -34.44 -15.48 39.28
CA LYS A 4 -33.67 -14.43 38.59
C LYS A 4 -33.39 -14.84 37.13
N LYS A 5 -33.94 -14.08 36.16
CA LYS A 5 -33.57 -14.18 34.74
C LYS A 5 -32.27 -13.40 34.49
N MET A 6 -31.23 -14.09 34.02
CA MET A 6 -30.02 -13.49 33.45
C MET A 6 -30.33 -12.78 32.12
N PRO A 7 -29.71 -11.62 31.81
CA PRO A 7 -29.88 -10.97 30.53
C PRO A 7 -29.06 -11.68 29.44
N ARG A 8 -29.72 -11.98 28.31
CA ARG A 8 -29.09 -12.49 27.08
C ARG A 8 -28.23 -11.39 26.43
N GLU A 9 -26.91 -11.58 26.40
CA GLU A 9 -26.02 -10.78 25.56
C GLU A 9 -26.31 -11.07 24.08
N ALA A 10 -26.78 -10.04 23.36
CA ALA A 10 -27.01 -10.10 21.93
C ALA A 10 -25.67 -10.13 21.17
N ALA A 11 -25.34 -11.30 20.62
CA ALA A 11 -24.20 -11.51 19.74
C ALA A 11 -24.28 -10.62 18.48
N THR A 12 -23.51 -9.54 18.45
CA THR A 12 -23.38 -8.64 17.30
C THR A 12 -22.52 -9.28 16.21
N THR A 13 -23.10 -9.55 15.04
CA THR A 13 -22.44 -10.19 13.89
C THR A 13 -21.67 -9.18 13.03
N TYR A 14 -20.48 -8.75 13.48
CA TYR A 14 -19.53 -7.97 12.68
C TYR A 14 -18.79 -8.82 11.62
N SER A 15 -19.33 -8.93 10.40
CA SER A 15 -18.75 -9.80 9.36
C SER A 15 -17.70 -9.07 8.51
N ALA A 16 -16.43 -9.20 8.86
CA ALA A 16 -15.29 -8.86 8.01
C ALA A 16 -14.95 -10.06 7.11
N LYS A 17 -15.63 -10.22 5.96
CA LYS A 17 -15.13 -11.07 4.86
C LYS A 17 -15.55 -10.49 3.51
N ASN A 18 -14.57 -10.01 2.75
CA ASN A 18 -14.67 -9.76 1.31
C ASN A 18 -14.15 -11.01 0.58
N THR A 19 -15.00 -12.03 0.46
CA THR A 19 -14.81 -13.19 -0.43
C THR A 19 -15.32 -12.79 -1.83
N PRO A 20 -14.67 -13.18 -2.94
CA PRO A 20 -15.06 -12.75 -4.29
C PRO A 20 -16.47 -13.23 -4.67
N SER A 21 -17.37 -12.32 -5.05
CA SER A 21 -18.61 -12.69 -5.76
C SER A 21 -18.34 -12.80 -7.27
N ARG A 22 -19.12 -13.65 -7.93
CA ARG A 22 -19.13 -13.89 -9.38
C ARG A 22 -19.12 -12.58 -10.17
N PHE A 23 -18.30 -12.58 -11.22
CA PHE A 23 -18.07 -11.49 -12.16
C PHE A 23 -19.37 -11.07 -12.86
N GLN A 24 -19.69 -9.76 -12.82
CA GLN A 24 -20.55 -9.11 -13.81
C GLN A 24 -19.68 -8.11 -14.60
N GLY A 25 -20.02 -7.96 -15.88
CA GLY A 25 -19.23 -7.38 -16.97
C GLY A 25 -18.91 -5.87 -16.90
N PRO A 26 -18.45 -5.27 -18.00
CA PRO A 26 -17.77 -3.97 -18.02
C PRO A 26 -18.72 -2.82 -17.65
N VAL A 27 -18.23 -1.88 -16.83
CA VAL A 27 -18.94 -0.65 -16.45
C VAL A 27 -18.53 0.48 -17.42
N PRO A 28 -19.48 1.30 -17.95
CA PRO A 28 -19.17 2.38 -18.88
C PRO A 28 -18.44 3.55 -18.21
N LEU A 29 -17.61 4.26 -19.00
CA LEU A 29 -16.92 5.49 -18.61
C LEU A 29 -17.89 6.68 -18.70
N HIS A 30 -18.08 7.41 -17.59
CA HIS A 30 -18.71 8.74 -17.59
C HIS A 30 -17.68 9.83 -17.25
N PRO A 31 -17.85 11.06 -17.77
CA PRO A 31 -16.83 12.11 -17.72
C PRO A 31 -16.74 12.73 -16.31
N VAL A 32 -15.51 13.01 -15.86
CA VAL A 32 -15.22 13.60 -14.55
C VAL A 32 -14.80 15.05 -14.74
N GLY A 33 -15.54 15.95 -14.07
CA GLY A 33 -15.29 17.38 -14.01
C GLY A 33 -13.98 17.78 -13.32
N GLU A 34 -13.57 19.00 -13.63
CA GLU A 34 -12.26 19.59 -13.40
C GLU A 34 -11.96 19.90 -11.92
N GLY A 35 -10.66 19.95 -11.61
CA GLY A 35 -10.13 20.63 -10.42
C GLY A 35 -9.76 19.72 -9.24
N ASN A 36 -8.50 19.29 -9.17
CA ASN A 36 -7.73 19.30 -7.92
C ASN A 36 -6.24 18.90 -8.11
N THR A 37 -5.38 19.76 -7.58
CA THR A 37 -3.92 19.75 -7.66
C THR A 37 -3.31 18.88 -6.55
N ALA A 38 -2.98 17.62 -6.87
CA ALA A 38 -2.29 16.71 -5.95
C ALA A 38 -0.77 16.66 -6.23
N ILE A 39 0.07 17.16 -5.31
CA ILE A 39 1.53 16.98 -5.37
C ILE A 39 2.11 16.43 -4.05
N MET A 40 2.49 15.15 -4.14
CA MET A 40 3.75 14.46 -3.76
C MET A 40 4.33 14.57 -2.34
N THR A 41 4.83 13.43 -1.87
CA THR A 41 5.99 13.29 -0.97
C THR A 41 7.25 13.72 -1.73
N PRO A 42 8.18 14.50 -1.15
CA PRO A 42 9.40 14.89 -1.83
C PRO A 42 10.24 13.67 -2.21
N LEU A 43 10.71 13.67 -3.45
CA LEU A 43 11.93 12.99 -3.85
C LEU A 43 13.03 13.57 -2.96
N THR A 44 13.78 12.74 -2.24
CA THR A 44 15.04 13.16 -1.65
C THR A 44 15.90 13.77 -2.76
N PRO A 45 16.60 14.90 -2.52
CA PRO A 45 17.34 15.68 -3.53
C PRO A 45 18.57 14.95 -4.11
N ASN A 46 18.66 13.63 -3.99
CA ASN A 46 19.69 12.81 -4.60
C ASN A 46 19.13 11.80 -5.63
N THR A 47 17.95 12.08 -6.18
CA THR A 47 17.44 11.30 -7.33
C THR A 47 18.05 11.89 -8.59
N ASP A 48 19.27 11.44 -8.90
CA ASP A 48 19.94 11.63 -10.18
C ASP A 48 18.91 11.55 -11.32
N PRO A 49 18.68 12.63 -12.09
CA PRO A 49 17.82 12.62 -13.28
C PRO A 49 18.17 11.44 -14.20
N SER A 50 19.44 11.03 -14.23
CA SER A 50 19.94 9.89 -15.01
C SER A 50 19.37 8.54 -14.57
N ALA A 51 18.89 8.39 -13.33
CA ALA A 51 18.17 7.20 -12.85
C ALA A 51 16.69 7.17 -13.30
N LEU A 52 16.11 8.31 -13.68
CA LEU A 52 14.75 8.43 -14.21
C LEU A 52 14.69 8.17 -15.72
N LEU A 53 15.80 8.33 -16.44
CA LEU A 53 15.89 8.38 -17.91
C LEU A 53 16.26 7.08 -18.63
N ARG A 54 16.43 5.95 -17.94
CA ARG A 54 16.62 4.65 -18.64
C ARG A 54 15.27 4.01 -18.99
N VAL A 55 14.40 4.75 -19.68
CA VAL A 55 13.18 4.28 -20.35
C VAL A 55 12.82 5.26 -21.47
N THR A 56 13.54 5.20 -22.59
CA THR A 56 13.03 5.70 -23.87
C THR A 56 12.14 4.60 -24.45
N ASP A 57 10.85 4.70 -24.14
CA ASP A 57 9.80 4.29 -25.09
C ASP A 57 8.45 4.85 -24.63
N HIS A 58 8.23 6.11 -25.01
CA HIS A 58 6.96 6.83 -24.84
C HIS A 58 5.87 6.24 -25.75
N VAL A 59 6.24 5.56 -26.84
CA VAL A 59 5.31 5.12 -27.90
C VAL A 59 4.72 3.74 -27.62
N GLN A 60 5.55 2.76 -27.24
CA GLN A 60 5.14 1.34 -27.09
C GLN A 60 4.26 1.07 -25.85
N LEU A 61 4.53 1.73 -24.71
CA LEU A 61 3.74 1.56 -23.48
C LEU A 61 2.32 2.14 -23.54
N ARG A 62 1.99 2.91 -24.59
CA ARG A 62 0.63 3.45 -24.82
C ARG A 62 -0.39 2.33 -25.02
N HIS A 63 -0.03 1.25 -25.71
CA HIS A 63 -0.98 0.23 -26.14
C HIS A 63 -1.52 -0.68 -25.02
N ARG A 64 -0.79 -0.85 -23.90
CA ARG A 64 -1.23 -1.71 -22.77
C ARG A 64 -1.53 -0.98 -21.47
N GLY A 65 -0.97 0.21 -21.26
CA GLY A 65 -1.03 0.93 -19.98
C GLY A 65 -1.71 2.30 -20.03
N GLY A 66 -2.21 2.75 -21.19
CA GLY A 66 -2.80 4.08 -21.38
C GLY A 66 -1.80 5.23 -21.22
N GLN A 67 -2.25 6.46 -21.50
CA GLN A 67 -1.43 7.68 -21.38
C GLN A 67 -1.32 8.15 -19.93
N CYS A 68 -0.12 8.57 -19.50
CA CYS A 68 0.06 9.08 -18.14
C CYS A 68 -0.66 10.42 -17.98
N SER A 69 -1.57 10.51 -17.01
CA SER A 69 -2.36 11.73 -16.74
C SER A 69 -1.57 12.88 -16.11
N ARG A 70 -0.36 12.64 -15.60
CA ARG A 70 0.46 13.66 -14.90
C ARG A 70 1.96 13.50 -15.21
N PRO A 71 2.36 13.50 -16.50
CA PRO A 71 3.73 13.18 -16.88
C PRO A 71 4.73 14.17 -16.27
N LEU A 72 5.93 13.67 -15.93
CA LEU A 72 7.09 14.49 -15.66
C LEU A 72 7.62 15.00 -17.01
N ARG A 73 7.98 16.26 -17.11
CA ARG A 73 8.56 16.85 -18.30
C ARG A 73 10.05 17.04 -18.09
N LEU A 74 10.84 16.65 -19.08
CA LEU A 74 12.27 16.86 -19.12
C LEU A 74 12.62 17.65 -20.38
N ALA A 75 13.58 18.57 -20.27
CA ALA A 75 14.19 19.24 -21.41
C ALA A 75 15.67 18.84 -21.49
N GLY A 76 16.23 18.86 -22.70
CA GLY A 76 17.58 18.36 -22.97
C GLY A 76 17.65 17.41 -24.16
N THR A 77 18.67 16.56 -24.19
CA THR A 77 19.03 15.71 -25.34
C THR A 77 19.41 14.28 -24.93
N HIS A 78 19.23 13.36 -25.87
CA HIS A 78 19.63 11.97 -25.77
C HIS A 78 20.26 11.52 -27.10
N LEU A 79 21.44 10.93 -27.02
CA LEU A 79 22.11 10.25 -28.12
C LEU A 79 22.23 8.76 -27.78
N LEU A 80 21.86 7.93 -28.73
CA LEU A 80 22.21 6.52 -28.75
C LEU A 80 23.40 6.36 -29.71
N VAL A 81 24.51 5.85 -29.20
CA VAL A 81 25.79 5.82 -29.92
C VAL A 81 26.31 4.39 -29.98
N GLU A 82 26.75 3.97 -31.16
CA GLU A 82 27.43 2.70 -31.38
C GLU A 82 28.83 2.72 -30.77
N SER A 83 29.10 1.72 -29.94
CA SER A 83 30.38 1.57 -29.27
C SER A 83 31.45 1.17 -30.28
N GLY A 84 32.64 1.75 -30.17
CA GLY A 84 33.76 1.47 -31.07
C GLY A 84 33.78 2.31 -32.34
N THR A 85 32.62 2.63 -32.93
CA THR A 85 32.53 3.49 -34.12
C THR A 85 32.21 4.95 -33.80
N GLY A 86 31.55 5.21 -32.67
CA GLY A 86 31.06 6.55 -32.31
C GLY A 86 29.87 7.01 -33.16
N ARG A 87 29.33 6.14 -34.02
CA ARG A 87 28.20 6.47 -34.89
C ARG A 87 26.94 6.70 -34.06
N ILE A 88 26.32 7.86 -34.23
CA ILE A 88 25.03 8.19 -33.61
C ILE A 88 23.93 7.46 -34.39
N VAL A 89 23.27 6.51 -33.73
CA VAL A 89 22.16 5.72 -34.31
C VAL A 89 20.80 6.37 -34.07
N GLU A 90 20.70 7.21 -33.03
CA GLU A 90 19.49 7.96 -32.71
C GLU A 90 19.88 9.23 -31.95
N HIS A 91 19.26 10.35 -32.32
CA HIS A 91 19.36 11.62 -31.62
C HIS A 91 17.95 12.10 -31.29
N VAL A 92 17.71 12.43 -30.03
CA VAL A 92 16.44 12.98 -29.55
C VAL A 92 16.72 14.28 -28.83
N THR A 93 16.17 15.38 -29.34
CA THR A 93 16.23 16.69 -28.69
C THR A 93 14.85 17.11 -28.21
N ALA A 94 14.76 17.61 -26.99
CA ALA A 94 13.49 18.04 -26.40
C ALA A 94 12.75 19.07 -27.26
N SER A 95 13.46 20.01 -27.89
CA SER A 95 12.88 21.06 -28.74
C SER A 95 12.11 20.52 -29.96
N GLU A 96 12.43 19.31 -30.40
CA GLU A 96 11.80 18.63 -31.54
C GLU A 96 10.61 17.74 -31.10
N LEU A 97 10.42 17.55 -29.80
CA LEU A 97 9.31 16.77 -29.24
C LEU A 97 8.05 17.62 -29.04
N PRO A 98 6.86 17.01 -29.06
CA PRO A 98 5.62 17.69 -28.70
C PRO A 98 5.68 18.35 -27.31
N GLY A 99 5.36 19.64 -27.23
CA GLY A 99 5.48 20.43 -26.01
C GLY A 99 6.92 20.73 -25.60
N ARG A 100 7.88 20.64 -26.54
CA ARG A 100 9.31 20.92 -26.40
C ARG A 100 9.97 20.21 -25.20
N THR A 101 9.40 19.06 -24.80
CA THR A 101 9.80 18.31 -23.61
C THR A 101 9.57 16.81 -23.79
N LEU A 102 10.46 16.01 -23.22
CA LEU A 102 10.27 14.57 -23.07
C LEU A 102 9.32 14.28 -21.90
N ALA A 103 8.22 13.56 -22.17
CA ALA A 103 7.27 13.14 -21.15
C ALA A 103 7.65 11.77 -20.54
N LEU A 104 7.89 11.74 -19.23
CA LEU A 104 8.05 10.51 -18.46
C LEU A 104 6.80 10.20 -17.64
N ARG A 105 6.48 8.91 -17.50
CA ARG A 105 5.38 8.44 -16.65
C ARG A 105 5.64 8.82 -15.19
N CYS A 106 4.61 9.31 -14.48
CA CYS A 106 4.72 9.78 -13.09
C CYS A 106 5.00 8.68 -12.05
N ARG A 107 4.85 7.40 -12.43
CA ARG A 107 4.99 6.22 -11.57
C ARG A 107 4.11 6.23 -10.31
N ASN A 108 3.04 7.03 -10.30
CA ASN A 108 2.10 7.06 -9.19
C ASN A 108 1.25 5.78 -9.19
N ARG A 109 1.28 5.05 -8.07
CA ARG A 109 0.52 3.80 -7.92
C ARG A 109 -0.98 4.00 -7.72
N ARG A 110 -1.43 5.22 -7.39
CA ARG A 110 -2.83 5.49 -7.05
C ARG A 110 -3.66 5.66 -8.32
N ALA A 111 -4.68 4.82 -8.46
CA ALA A 111 -5.59 4.87 -9.62
C ALA A 111 -6.29 6.23 -9.73
N SER A 112 -6.64 6.85 -8.60
CA SER A 112 -7.25 8.18 -8.53
C SER A 112 -6.34 9.32 -9.00
N ILE A 113 -5.01 9.14 -9.04
CA ILE A 113 -4.07 10.18 -9.50
C ILE A 113 -3.59 9.91 -10.93
N CYS A 114 -3.32 8.66 -11.26
CA CYS A 114 -2.94 8.28 -12.61
C CYS A 114 -3.37 6.84 -12.90
N PRO A 115 -4.55 6.64 -13.51
CA PRO A 115 -5.06 5.30 -13.85
C PRO A 115 -4.04 4.47 -14.64
N ALA A 116 -3.38 5.12 -15.58
CA ALA A 116 -2.39 4.52 -16.46
C ALA A 116 -1.13 4.02 -15.74
N CYS A 117 -0.54 4.80 -14.85
CA CYS A 117 0.62 4.36 -14.06
C CYS A 117 0.24 3.31 -13.01
N SER A 118 -0.95 3.48 -12.41
CA SER A 118 -1.53 2.53 -11.48
C SER A 118 -1.77 1.15 -12.13
N ALA A 119 -2.27 1.11 -13.36
CA ALA A 119 -2.49 -0.14 -14.09
C ALA A 119 -1.18 -0.93 -14.29
N LEU A 120 -0.10 -0.26 -14.71
CA LEU A 120 1.21 -0.90 -14.83
C LEU A 120 1.74 -1.41 -13.47
N TYR A 121 1.61 -0.60 -12.42
CA TYR A 121 2.00 -1.02 -11.07
C TYR A 121 1.18 -2.24 -10.59
N LYS A 122 -0.12 -2.28 -10.91
CA LYS A 122 -1.00 -3.41 -10.60
C LYS A 122 -0.58 -4.68 -11.33
N LEU A 123 -0.17 -4.58 -12.60
CA LEU A 123 0.37 -5.71 -13.36
C LEU A 123 1.66 -6.25 -12.73
N ASP A 124 2.57 -5.36 -12.33
CA ASP A 124 3.78 -5.75 -11.61
C ASP A 124 3.47 -6.45 -10.30
N ALA A 125 2.56 -5.87 -9.50
CA ALA A 125 2.12 -6.48 -8.26
C ALA A 125 1.51 -7.87 -8.52
N TYR A 126 0.69 -8.02 -9.57
CA TYR A 126 0.14 -9.32 -9.96
C TYR A 126 1.24 -10.34 -10.25
N HIS A 127 2.23 -10.00 -11.08
CA HIS A 127 3.34 -10.91 -11.38
C HIS A 127 4.17 -11.26 -10.14
N LEU A 128 4.40 -10.30 -9.26
CA LEU A 128 5.09 -10.52 -7.97
C LEU A 128 4.33 -11.51 -7.08
N PHE A 129 3.01 -11.36 -6.94
CA PHE A 129 2.21 -12.29 -6.14
C PHE A 129 2.07 -13.66 -6.81
N ALA A 130 1.84 -13.69 -8.12
CA ALA A 130 1.69 -14.92 -8.89
C ALA A 130 2.97 -15.76 -8.87
N ALA A 131 4.14 -15.15 -9.08
CA ALA A 131 5.42 -15.86 -9.00
C ALA A 131 5.64 -16.53 -7.65
N GLY A 132 5.25 -15.88 -6.54
CA GLY A 132 5.32 -16.48 -5.21
C GLY A 132 4.24 -17.51 -4.89
N LEU A 133 3.23 -17.69 -5.76
CA LEU A 133 2.21 -18.71 -5.55
C LEU A 133 2.47 -19.96 -6.40
N ARG A 134 2.93 -19.78 -7.65
CA ARG A 134 3.03 -20.86 -8.64
C ARG A 134 4.40 -20.98 -9.32
N GLY A 135 5.36 -20.15 -8.93
CA GLY A 135 6.63 -19.99 -9.64
C GLY A 135 6.51 -19.16 -10.93
N GLY A 136 7.61 -19.15 -11.68
CA GLY A 136 7.84 -18.31 -12.85
C GLY A 136 8.70 -17.09 -12.55
N LYS A 137 9.16 -16.40 -13.61
CA LYS A 137 10.20 -15.37 -13.52
C LYS A 137 11.48 -16.00 -12.94
N ASP A 138 11.97 -15.48 -11.83
CA ASP A 138 13.13 -15.98 -11.07
C ASP A 138 12.72 -16.89 -9.88
N THR A 139 11.45 -17.31 -9.81
CA THR A 139 10.91 -18.10 -8.69
C THR A 139 10.61 -19.54 -9.15
N PRO A 140 11.08 -20.58 -8.44
CA PRO A 140 10.90 -21.99 -8.85
C PRO A 140 9.44 -22.44 -8.79
N GLU A 141 9.01 -23.30 -9.72
CA GLU A 141 7.62 -23.80 -9.80
C GLU A 141 7.19 -24.62 -8.57
N GLN A 142 8.16 -25.24 -7.89
CA GLN A 142 7.95 -26.05 -6.68
C GLN A 142 7.29 -25.26 -5.53
N VAL A 143 7.36 -23.91 -5.51
CA VAL A 143 6.62 -23.11 -4.52
C VAL A 143 5.10 -23.34 -4.61
N GLY A 144 4.63 -23.83 -5.76
CA GLY A 144 3.27 -24.29 -6.01
C GLY A 144 2.80 -25.41 -5.05
N ALA A 145 3.72 -26.17 -4.46
CA ALA A 145 3.42 -27.22 -3.50
C ALA A 145 3.57 -26.79 -2.03
N HIS A 146 4.15 -25.61 -1.76
CA HIS A 146 4.49 -25.20 -0.40
C HIS A 146 3.24 -24.82 0.45
N PRO A 147 3.17 -25.21 1.73
CA PRO A 147 2.08 -24.85 2.65
C PRO A 147 1.89 -23.34 2.75
N ARG A 148 0.66 -22.87 2.46
CA ARG A 148 0.35 -21.45 2.40
C ARG A 148 -1.10 -21.13 2.75
N LEU A 149 -1.29 -19.96 3.35
CA LEU A 149 -2.59 -19.43 3.72
C LEU A 149 -2.75 -18.00 3.22
N PHE A 150 -3.96 -17.69 2.76
CA PHE A 150 -4.41 -16.33 2.59
C PHE A 150 -5.09 -15.86 3.88
N ILE A 151 -4.60 -14.78 4.48
CA ILE A 151 -5.11 -14.26 5.74
C ILE A 151 -5.55 -12.81 5.61
N THR A 152 -6.58 -12.45 6.37
CA THR A 152 -7.00 -11.06 6.58
C THR A 152 -6.91 -10.73 8.06
N LEU A 153 -6.01 -9.82 8.42
CA LEU A 153 -5.86 -9.26 9.77
C LEU A 153 -6.57 -7.92 9.84
N THR A 154 -7.57 -7.81 10.70
CA THR A 154 -8.41 -6.62 10.83
C THR A 154 -8.13 -5.88 12.13
N ALA A 155 -8.45 -4.58 12.15
CA ALA A 155 -8.43 -3.79 13.37
C ALA A 155 -9.58 -4.17 14.31
N PRO A 156 -9.48 -3.89 15.62
CA PRO A 156 -10.62 -3.91 16.52
C PRO A 156 -11.66 -2.83 16.12
N SER A 157 -12.80 -2.82 16.81
CA SER A 157 -13.76 -1.72 16.71
C SER A 157 -13.26 -0.52 17.52
N PHE A 158 -13.54 0.69 17.03
CA PHE A 158 -13.30 1.96 17.71
C PHE A 158 -14.62 2.72 17.96
N GLY A 159 -15.76 2.06 17.75
CA GLY A 159 -17.08 2.66 17.76
C GLY A 159 -17.99 2.06 16.67
N LYS A 160 -19.29 2.34 16.76
CA LYS A 160 -20.26 1.90 15.76
C LYS A 160 -20.18 2.80 14.52
N VAL A 161 -20.25 2.19 13.34
CA VAL A 161 -20.22 2.90 12.05
C VAL A 161 -21.44 2.53 11.22
N HIS A 162 -21.83 3.41 10.30
CA HIS A 162 -22.86 3.14 9.31
C HIS A 162 -22.49 1.92 8.45
N LEU A 163 -23.48 1.05 8.25
CA LEU A 163 -23.32 -0.21 7.54
C LEU A 163 -23.78 -0.06 6.09
N GLY A 164 -22.92 -0.46 5.16
CA GLY A 164 -23.34 -0.64 3.77
C GLY A 164 -24.13 -1.93 3.54
N PRO A 165 -24.51 -2.20 2.28
CA PRO A 165 -25.16 -3.43 1.85
C PRO A 165 -24.39 -4.69 2.28
N ASN A 166 -25.07 -5.84 2.23
CA ASN A 166 -24.41 -7.12 2.46
C ASN A 166 -23.49 -7.51 1.28
N ARG A 167 -22.80 -8.65 1.38
CA ARG A 167 -21.82 -9.10 0.37
C ARG A 167 -22.38 -9.27 -1.05
N ARG A 168 -23.69 -9.51 -1.20
CA ARG A 168 -24.36 -9.66 -2.50
C ARG A 168 -24.85 -8.32 -3.05
N GLY A 169 -24.48 -7.21 -2.41
CA GLY A 169 -24.97 -5.88 -2.76
C GLY A 169 -26.40 -5.61 -2.29
N ILE A 170 -27.02 -6.53 -1.53
CA ILE A 170 -28.40 -6.38 -1.06
C ILE A 170 -28.40 -5.40 0.11
N PRO A 171 -29.19 -4.30 0.03
CA PRO A 171 -29.33 -3.35 1.12
C PRO A 171 -29.76 -4.04 2.41
N ARG A 172 -29.18 -3.62 3.53
CA ARG A 172 -29.58 -4.06 4.88
C ARG A 172 -29.86 -2.84 5.73
N ARG A 173 -30.76 -2.96 6.71
CA ARG A 173 -30.97 -1.89 7.68
C ARG A 173 -29.70 -1.67 8.51
N CYS A 174 -29.24 -0.43 8.52
CA CYS A 174 -28.14 0.04 9.32
C CYS A 174 -28.60 0.16 10.78
N HIS A 175 -28.11 -0.71 11.66
CA HIS A 175 -28.39 -0.70 13.11
C HIS A 175 -29.85 -0.33 13.47
N PRO A 176 -30.78 -1.29 13.44
CA PRO A 176 -32.16 -1.06 13.84
C PRO A 176 -32.22 -0.41 15.24
N GLY A 177 -32.88 0.74 15.37
CA GLY A 177 -32.97 1.51 16.61
C GLY A 177 -31.98 2.66 16.78
N THR A 178 -31.01 2.83 15.87
CA THR A 178 -30.20 4.06 15.79
C THR A 178 -30.33 4.73 14.44
N CYS A 179 -29.69 4.19 13.39
CA CYS A 179 -29.79 4.76 12.04
C CYS A 179 -31.06 4.27 11.31
N GLY A 180 -31.33 2.96 11.36
CA GLY A 180 -32.49 2.32 10.73
C GLY A 180 -32.51 2.30 9.19
N ALA A 181 -31.72 3.15 8.52
CA ALA A 181 -31.73 3.35 7.06
C ALA A 181 -31.07 2.21 6.29
N GLY A 182 -31.47 2.00 5.03
CA GLY A 182 -30.82 1.07 4.10
C GLY A 182 -29.87 1.82 3.17
N HIS A 183 -28.58 1.86 3.49
CA HIS A 183 -27.60 2.57 2.67
C HIS A 183 -27.29 1.81 1.37
N PRO A 184 -27.42 2.42 0.19
CA PRO A 184 -27.03 1.80 -1.08
C PRO A 184 -25.50 1.70 -1.22
N THR A 185 -25.02 0.90 -2.17
CA THR A 185 -23.58 0.82 -2.46
C THR A 185 -23.06 2.20 -2.88
N GLY A 186 -22.00 2.66 -2.23
CA GLY A 186 -21.37 3.96 -2.54
C GLY A 186 -21.93 5.15 -1.77
N ASP A 187 -22.93 4.94 -0.90
CA ASP A 187 -23.40 5.98 0.02
C ASP A 187 -22.21 6.51 0.86
N PRO A 188 -21.92 7.83 0.83
CA PRO A 188 -20.76 8.43 1.48
C PRO A 188 -20.78 8.30 3.01
N VAL A 189 -21.94 8.04 3.61
CA VAL A 189 -22.05 7.81 5.06
C VAL A 189 -21.51 6.44 5.46
N ILE A 190 -21.39 5.47 4.52
CA ILE A 190 -20.93 4.12 4.85
C ILE A 190 -19.54 4.17 5.47
N GLY A 191 -19.40 3.57 6.66
CA GLY A 191 -18.15 3.52 7.39
C GLY A 191 -17.88 4.76 8.25
N THR A 192 -18.67 5.84 8.14
CA THR A 192 -18.58 6.94 9.11
C THR A 192 -19.18 6.50 10.46
N PRO A 193 -18.73 7.06 11.60
CA PRO A 193 -19.30 6.79 12.90
C PRO A 193 -20.78 7.15 12.95
N LEU A 194 -21.58 6.34 13.67
CA LEU A 194 -22.97 6.70 13.99
C LEU A 194 -23.04 7.94 14.89
N ASP A 195 -22.04 8.09 15.75
CA ASP A 195 -21.84 9.26 16.59
C ASP A 195 -20.35 9.60 16.54
N LEU A 196 -20.07 10.83 16.11
CA LEU A 196 -18.71 11.33 15.95
C LEU A 196 -18.06 11.66 17.29
N THR A 197 -18.84 11.92 18.33
CA THR A 197 -18.29 12.34 19.63
C THR A 197 -17.79 11.15 20.45
N SER A 198 -18.52 10.02 20.45
CA SER A 198 -18.11 8.79 21.15
C SER A 198 -17.12 7.89 20.39
N TYR A 199 -16.80 8.20 19.12
CA TYR A 199 -15.87 7.40 18.33
C TYR A 199 -14.42 7.59 18.78
N ASP A 200 -13.70 6.49 19.00
CA ASP A 200 -12.30 6.49 19.45
C ASP A 200 -11.31 6.78 18.29
N TYR A 201 -11.30 8.03 17.83
CA TYR A 201 -10.39 8.50 16.79
C TYR A 201 -8.92 8.35 17.17
N ALA A 202 -8.57 8.63 18.43
CA ALA A 202 -7.19 8.53 18.90
C ALA A 202 -6.70 7.06 18.84
N GLY A 203 -7.51 6.12 19.33
CA GLY A 203 -7.21 4.69 19.23
C GLY A 203 -7.05 4.22 17.78
N GLN A 204 -7.93 4.65 16.88
CA GLN A 204 -7.83 4.29 15.46
C GLN A 204 -6.57 4.84 14.80
N VAL A 205 -6.25 6.13 15.00
CA VAL A 205 -5.05 6.74 14.41
C VAL A 205 -3.79 6.08 14.94
N LEU A 206 -3.73 5.81 16.25
CA LEU A 206 -2.60 5.10 16.86
C LEU A 206 -2.49 3.66 16.34
N PHE A 207 -3.60 2.97 16.11
CA PHE A 207 -3.62 1.66 15.47
C PHE A 207 -3.04 1.73 14.04
N ASN A 208 -3.51 2.66 13.20
CA ASN A 208 -2.99 2.85 11.85
C ASN A 208 -1.48 3.11 11.86
N ALA A 209 -1.02 3.99 12.76
CA ALA A 209 0.38 4.34 12.88
C ALA A 209 1.28 3.20 13.40
N HIS A 210 0.72 2.28 14.18
CA HIS A 210 1.40 1.09 14.69
C HIS A 210 1.15 -0.18 13.88
N ALA A 211 0.33 -0.14 12.82
CA ALA A 211 0.00 -1.32 12.02
C ALA A 211 1.25 -2.05 11.50
N GLY A 212 2.30 -1.31 11.11
CA GLY A 212 3.59 -1.89 10.73
C GLY A 212 4.29 -2.65 11.88
N ARG A 213 4.26 -2.10 13.10
CA ARG A 213 4.82 -2.75 14.30
C ARG A 213 3.99 -3.96 14.72
N LEU A 214 2.66 -3.85 14.70
CA LEU A 214 1.74 -4.97 14.93
C LEU A 214 1.99 -6.12 13.93
N TRP A 215 2.32 -5.82 12.68
CA TRP A 215 2.72 -6.82 11.71
C TRP A 215 4.07 -7.47 12.04
N ALA A 216 5.08 -6.68 12.39
CA ALA A 216 6.38 -7.20 12.79
C ALA A 216 6.24 -8.19 13.97
N GLU A 217 5.53 -7.78 15.02
CA GLU A 217 5.20 -8.63 16.17
C GLU A 217 4.40 -9.87 15.77
N PHE A 218 3.43 -9.73 14.86
CA PHE A 218 2.67 -10.87 14.32
C PHE A 218 3.56 -11.90 13.64
N THR A 219 4.50 -11.48 12.78
CA THR A 219 5.40 -12.44 12.11
C THR A 219 6.32 -13.13 13.11
N THR A 220 6.85 -12.40 14.09
CA THR A 220 7.67 -12.95 15.18
C THR A 220 6.87 -13.94 16.03
N ALA A 221 5.67 -13.57 16.46
CA ALA A 221 4.80 -14.41 17.27
C ALA A 221 4.33 -15.66 16.50
N THR A 222 4.14 -15.57 15.19
CA THR A 222 3.79 -16.73 14.35
C THR A 222 4.93 -17.73 14.29
N ARG A 223 6.18 -17.28 14.03
CA ARG A 223 7.37 -18.17 14.06
C ARG A 223 7.54 -18.84 15.42
N ARG A 224 7.39 -18.08 16.50
CA ARG A 224 7.47 -18.62 17.88
C ARG A 224 6.37 -19.65 18.15
N SER A 225 5.15 -19.40 17.69
CA SER A 225 4.03 -20.31 17.88
C SER A 225 4.17 -21.58 17.02
N LEU A 226 4.74 -21.46 15.82
CA LEU A 226 5.04 -22.59 14.95
C LEU A 226 6.05 -23.54 15.60
N ALA A 227 7.17 -23.00 16.10
CA ALA A 227 8.19 -23.78 16.82
C ALA A 227 7.60 -24.50 18.05
N ALA A 228 6.83 -23.78 18.88
CA ALA A 228 6.21 -24.36 20.06
C ALA A 228 5.21 -25.49 19.73
N LEU A 229 4.38 -25.31 18.69
CA LEU A 229 3.42 -26.34 18.27
C LEU A 229 4.11 -27.57 17.67
N ALA A 230 5.30 -27.39 17.07
CA ALA A 230 6.15 -28.47 16.59
C ALA A 230 7.02 -29.11 17.69
N ARG A 231 6.96 -28.59 18.94
CA ARG A 231 7.82 -28.99 20.07
C ARG A 231 9.32 -28.82 19.79
N LEU A 232 9.66 -27.80 18.99
CA LEU A 232 11.03 -27.44 18.65
C LEU A 232 11.43 -26.15 19.35
N THR A 233 12.74 -26.00 19.61
CA THR A 233 13.29 -24.69 19.94
C THR A 233 13.15 -23.73 18.76
N ARG A 234 13.25 -22.42 19.04
CA ARG A 234 13.19 -21.39 17.98
C ARG A 234 14.36 -21.52 16.99
N LYS A 235 15.53 -21.96 17.48
CA LYS A 235 16.74 -22.14 16.67
C LYS A 235 16.58 -23.32 15.72
N GLU A 236 16.14 -24.48 16.22
CA GLU A 236 15.90 -25.68 15.41
C GLU A 236 14.83 -25.42 14.34
N ALA A 237 13.67 -24.89 14.73
CA ALA A 237 12.62 -24.57 13.76
C ALA A 237 13.12 -23.56 12.71
N GLY A 238 13.86 -22.52 13.11
CA GLY A 238 14.41 -21.52 12.20
C GLY A 238 15.48 -22.05 11.23
N SER A 239 16.16 -23.14 11.59
CA SER A 239 17.11 -23.84 10.72
C SER A 239 16.45 -24.79 9.72
N GLN A 240 15.16 -25.11 9.89
CA GLN A 240 14.44 -26.07 9.05
C GLN A 240 13.34 -25.42 8.20
N VAL A 241 12.69 -24.35 8.69
CA VAL A 241 11.56 -23.73 8.00
C VAL A 241 11.64 -22.20 8.01
N ARG A 242 11.36 -21.60 6.85
CA ARG A 242 11.25 -20.14 6.69
C ARG A 242 9.80 -19.73 6.56
N LEU A 243 9.34 -18.85 7.45
CA LEU A 243 8.06 -18.16 7.28
C LEU A 243 8.27 -16.91 6.42
N VAL A 244 7.74 -16.96 5.19
CA VAL A 244 7.74 -15.86 4.23
C VAL A 244 6.32 -15.35 4.01
N PHE A 245 6.21 -14.12 3.54
CA PHE A 245 4.92 -13.51 3.26
C PHE A 245 4.98 -12.51 2.11
N ALA A 246 3.83 -12.22 1.54
CA ALA A 246 3.57 -10.99 0.80
C ALA A 246 2.23 -10.42 1.24
N LYS A 247 2.20 -9.12 1.55
CA LYS A 247 1.03 -8.45 2.12
C LYS A 247 0.72 -7.14 1.41
N VAL A 248 -0.57 -6.78 1.47
CA VAL A 248 -1.07 -5.45 1.12
C VAL A 248 -1.83 -4.84 2.28
N ALA A 249 -1.72 -3.52 2.39
CA ALA A 249 -2.56 -2.71 3.25
C ALA A 249 -3.74 -2.17 2.47
N GLU A 250 -4.92 -2.27 3.05
CA GLU A 250 -6.13 -1.68 2.50
C GLU A 250 -6.82 -0.85 3.58
N PHE A 251 -7.36 0.31 3.19
CA PHE A 251 -8.23 1.10 4.03
C PHE A 251 -9.67 0.59 3.93
N GLN A 252 -10.30 0.35 5.08
CA GLN A 252 -11.74 0.21 5.17
C GLN A 252 -12.39 1.59 4.98
N ALA A 253 -13.68 1.63 4.62
CA ALA A 253 -14.43 2.87 4.46
C ALA A 253 -14.34 3.80 5.70
N ARG A 254 -14.23 3.21 6.90
CA ARG A 254 -14.02 3.93 8.17
C ARG A 254 -12.61 4.50 8.41
N GLY A 255 -11.71 4.44 7.43
CA GLY A 255 -10.37 5.02 7.57
C GLY A 255 -9.34 4.20 8.36
N VAL A 256 -9.66 2.96 8.76
CA VAL A 256 -8.71 2.07 9.43
C VAL A 256 -8.10 1.08 8.45
N VAL A 257 -6.81 0.77 8.62
CA VAL A 257 -6.12 -0.21 7.79
C VAL A 257 -6.36 -1.64 8.24
N HIS A 258 -6.49 -2.56 7.29
CA HIS A 258 -6.36 -3.99 7.49
C HIS A 258 -5.32 -4.57 6.52
N PHE A 259 -4.82 -5.76 6.84
CA PHE A 259 -3.84 -6.45 6.00
C PHE A 259 -4.42 -7.70 5.37
N HIS A 260 -4.28 -7.81 4.06
CA HIS A 260 -4.39 -9.06 3.34
C HIS A 260 -2.97 -9.59 3.12
N ALA A 261 -2.72 -10.86 3.45
CA ALA A 261 -1.41 -11.45 3.29
C ALA A 261 -1.50 -12.90 2.82
N ILE A 262 -0.56 -13.26 1.96
CA ILE A 262 -0.20 -14.64 1.69
C ILE A 262 0.96 -14.96 2.63
N VAL A 263 0.81 -15.99 3.47
CA VAL A 263 1.86 -16.50 4.36
C VAL A 263 2.19 -17.92 3.89
N ARG A 264 3.46 -18.17 3.59
CA ARG A 264 3.96 -19.44 3.03
C ARG A 264 5.12 -19.95 3.88
N LEU A 265 5.23 -21.27 3.99
CA LEU A 265 6.35 -21.96 4.61
C LEU A 265 7.26 -22.50 3.51
N ASP A 266 8.54 -22.13 3.57
CA ASP A 266 9.60 -22.60 2.68
C ASP A 266 10.62 -23.41 3.47
N GLY A 267 11.45 -24.18 2.78
CA GLY A 267 12.61 -24.85 3.35
C GLY A 267 13.73 -23.87 3.76
N PRO A 268 14.83 -24.39 4.32
CA PRO A 268 15.92 -23.58 4.87
C PRO A 268 16.60 -22.70 3.82
N ASP A 269 16.66 -23.15 2.57
CA ASP A 269 17.25 -22.41 1.45
C ASP A 269 16.21 -21.57 0.68
N GLY A 270 15.02 -21.42 1.25
CA GLY A 270 13.95 -20.60 0.69
C GLY A 270 13.12 -21.33 -0.36
N PRO A 271 12.69 -20.64 -1.44
CA PRO A 271 11.64 -21.17 -2.31
C PRO A 271 12.05 -22.41 -3.12
N HIS A 272 13.34 -22.74 -3.20
CA HIS A 272 13.86 -23.90 -3.92
C HIS A 272 13.83 -25.19 -3.11
N THR A 273 13.66 -25.11 -1.78
CA THR A 273 13.62 -26.28 -0.91
C THR A 273 12.24 -26.40 -0.27
N PRO A 274 11.65 -27.61 -0.26
CA PRO A 274 10.40 -27.82 0.43
C PRO A 274 10.60 -27.69 1.95
N PRO A 275 9.60 -27.20 2.70
CA PRO A 275 9.66 -27.26 4.15
C PRO A 275 9.56 -28.71 4.64
N PRO A 276 10.01 -29.00 5.87
CA PRO A 276 9.94 -30.35 6.45
C PRO A 276 8.48 -30.80 6.63
N ALA A 277 8.25 -32.11 6.62
CA ALA A 277 6.90 -32.71 6.65
C ALA A 277 6.03 -32.25 7.84
N TRP A 278 6.63 -31.91 8.98
CA TRP A 278 5.91 -31.40 10.15
C TRP A 278 5.33 -30.00 9.96
N ALA A 279 5.87 -29.20 9.03
CA ALA A 279 5.53 -27.80 8.81
C ALA A 279 4.26 -27.65 7.94
N THR A 280 3.14 -28.21 8.42
CA THR A 280 1.89 -28.28 7.67
C THR A 280 1.11 -26.97 7.64
N ILE A 281 0.16 -26.89 6.70
CA ILE A 281 -0.80 -25.78 6.59
C ILE A 281 -1.73 -25.70 7.81
N GLU A 282 -2.07 -26.83 8.44
CA GLU A 282 -2.82 -26.89 9.71
C GLU A 282 -2.03 -26.24 10.84
N LEU A 283 -0.74 -26.59 10.94
CA LEU A 283 0.15 -26.05 11.96
C LEU A 283 0.34 -24.54 11.77
N LEU A 284 0.52 -24.09 10.54
CA LEU A 284 0.56 -22.68 10.19
C LEU A 284 -0.73 -21.95 10.61
N GLY A 285 -1.90 -22.53 10.32
CA GLY A 285 -3.19 -21.95 10.71
C GLY A 285 -3.35 -21.83 12.23
N LYS A 286 -2.93 -22.86 12.98
CA LYS A 286 -2.91 -22.83 14.46
C LYS A 286 -1.94 -21.76 14.99
N ALA A 287 -0.73 -21.68 14.42
CA ALA A 287 0.29 -20.69 14.80
C ALA A 287 -0.19 -19.25 14.57
N ILE A 288 -0.83 -18.97 13.43
CA ILE A 288 -1.40 -17.65 13.11
C ILE A 288 -2.48 -17.26 14.12
N ARG A 289 -3.43 -18.16 14.44
CA ARG A 289 -4.47 -17.90 15.45
C ARG A 289 -3.87 -17.65 16.84
N ALA A 290 -2.79 -18.35 17.20
CA ALA A 290 -2.08 -18.11 18.46
C ALA A 290 -1.37 -16.74 18.46
N ALA A 291 -0.71 -16.38 17.36
CA ALA A 291 -0.02 -15.10 17.21
C ALA A 291 -0.97 -13.91 17.34
N VAL A 292 -2.10 -13.93 16.63
CA VAL A 292 -3.11 -12.85 16.68
C VAL A 292 -3.60 -12.59 18.11
N ARG A 293 -3.82 -13.65 18.90
CA ARG A 293 -4.25 -13.51 20.30
C ARG A 293 -3.18 -12.89 21.20
N LYS A 294 -1.89 -13.18 20.94
CA LYS A 294 -0.75 -12.76 21.77
C LYS A 294 -0.23 -11.35 21.47
N VAL A 295 -0.27 -10.91 20.22
CA VAL A 295 0.36 -9.64 19.80
C VAL A 295 -0.30 -8.46 20.50
N ARG A 296 0.51 -7.68 21.21
CA ARG A 296 0.16 -6.39 21.80
C ARG A 296 1.28 -5.40 21.54
N VAL A 297 0.95 -4.15 21.24
CA VAL A 297 1.90 -3.04 21.07
C VAL A 297 1.45 -1.88 21.95
N GLY A 298 2.28 -1.51 22.92
CA GLY A 298 2.03 -0.38 23.80
C GLY A 298 2.24 0.98 23.11
N THR A 299 1.43 1.96 23.47
CA THR A 299 1.65 3.39 23.18
C THR A 299 1.78 4.16 24.49
N PRO A 300 2.68 5.16 24.56
CA PRO A 300 2.80 5.99 25.75
C PRO A 300 1.53 6.83 25.96
N ALA A 301 1.30 7.25 27.20
CA ALA A 301 0.34 8.30 27.49
C ALA A 301 0.82 9.63 26.91
N THR A 302 -0.13 10.49 26.54
CA THR A 302 0.10 11.85 26.05
C THR A 302 -0.82 12.80 26.79
N ARG A 303 -0.69 14.11 26.53
CA ARG A 303 -1.60 15.11 27.11
C ARG A 303 -3.04 14.99 26.59
N VAL A 304 -3.26 14.28 25.49
CA VAL A 304 -4.56 14.21 24.79
C VAL A 304 -5.11 12.78 24.69
N CYS A 305 -4.38 11.78 25.16
CA CYS A 305 -4.83 10.40 25.21
C CYS A 305 -4.00 9.56 26.19
N GLU A 306 -4.65 8.61 26.86
CA GLU A 306 -4.00 7.65 27.76
C GLU A 306 -3.09 6.66 27.02
N ALA A 307 -2.26 5.95 27.78
CA ALA A 307 -1.47 4.83 27.28
C ALA A 307 -2.40 3.69 26.83
N ARG A 308 -2.03 2.97 25.77
CA ARG A 308 -2.90 1.94 25.17
C ARG A 308 -2.13 0.69 24.80
N ALA A 309 -2.77 -0.46 24.91
CA ALA A 309 -2.29 -1.73 24.38
C ALA A 309 -3.03 -2.05 23.06
N LEU A 310 -2.41 -1.72 21.93
CA LEU A 310 -2.97 -1.98 20.60
C LEU A 310 -2.88 -3.47 20.26
N ALA A 311 -3.93 -4.00 19.64
CA ALA A 311 -4.04 -5.41 19.26
C ALA A 311 -4.77 -5.56 17.91
N TRP A 312 -4.62 -6.72 17.27
CA TRP A 312 -5.49 -7.11 16.17
C TRP A 312 -6.91 -7.40 16.66
N GLY A 313 -7.90 -7.21 15.78
CA GLY A 313 -9.27 -7.63 16.03
C GLY A 313 -9.39 -9.14 16.23
N ARG A 314 -10.37 -9.57 17.04
CA ARG A 314 -10.60 -11.01 17.33
C ARG A 314 -11.03 -11.80 16.10
N ARG A 315 -11.64 -11.14 15.12
CA ARG A 315 -12.12 -11.76 13.87
C ARG A 315 -11.02 -11.72 12.83
N ILE A 316 -10.46 -12.89 12.54
CA ILE A 316 -9.51 -13.09 11.45
C ILE A 316 -10.11 -14.06 10.44
N ASP A 317 -9.80 -13.81 9.19
CA ASP A 317 -10.17 -14.70 8.10
C ASP A 317 -8.92 -15.42 7.62
N ILE A 318 -8.98 -16.76 7.57
CA ILE A 318 -7.87 -17.62 7.16
C ILE A 318 -8.45 -18.57 6.12
N GLN A 319 -7.92 -18.50 4.91
CA GLN A 319 -8.36 -19.28 3.76
C GLN A 319 -7.19 -20.09 3.20
N ARG A 320 -7.47 -21.33 2.81
CA ARG A 320 -6.50 -22.19 2.13
C ARG A 320 -6.45 -21.76 0.67
N ILE A 321 -5.24 -21.72 0.09
CA ILE A 321 -5.07 -21.41 -1.33
C ILE A 321 -4.85 -22.74 -2.04
N THR A 322 -5.81 -23.16 -2.85
CA THR A 322 -5.77 -24.43 -3.58
C THR A 322 -5.25 -24.23 -5.01
N THR A 323 -4.64 -25.29 -5.55
CA THR A 323 -4.25 -25.37 -6.96
C THR A 323 -5.44 -25.71 -7.87
N ARG A 324 -6.51 -26.31 -7.32
CA ARG A 324 -7.73 -26.72 -8.05
C ARG A 324 -8.90 -25.75 -7.87
N THR A 325 -9.74 -25.72 -8.91
CA THR A 325 -10.84 -24.80 -9.28
C THR A 325 -12.04 -24.70 -8.34
N ALA A 326 -12.04 -25.35 -7.18
CA ALA A 326 -13.20 -25.35 -6.26
C ALA A 326 -13.10 -24.32 -5.11
N ASP A 327 -11.88 -23.94 -4.71
CA ASP A 327 -11.58 -22.88 -3.72
C ASP A 327 -10.61 -21.83 -4.32
N LEU A 328 -10.38 -20.70 -3.64
CA LEU A 328 -9.57 -19.55 -4.12
C LEU A 328 -8.30 -19.97 -4.88
N SER A 329 -8.35 -19.89 -6.21
CA SER A 329 -7.20 -20.22 -7.05
C SER A 329 -6.08 -19.19 -6.90
N GLU A 330 -4.83 -19.62 -7.14
CA GLU A 330 -3.63 -18.77 -7.07
C GLU A 330 -3.77 -17.49 -7.91
N GLN A 331 -4.32 -17.62 -9.12
CA GLN A 331 -4.57 -16.47 -10.00
C GLN A 331 -5.61 -15.52 -9.42
N THR A 332 -6.67 -16.05 -8.81
CA THR A 332 -7.71 -15.27 -8.14
C THR A 332 -7.12 -14.49 -6.98
N VAL A 333 -6.30 -15.13 -6.14
CA VAL A 333 -5.63 -14.48 -5.01
C VAL A 333 -4.65 -13.40 -5.49
N ALA A 334 -3.82 -13.70 -6.49
CA ALA A 334 -2.87 -12.72 -7.04
C ALA A 334 -3.59 -11.49 -7.62
N ARG A 335 -4.66 -11.69 -8.40
CA ARG A 335 -5.50 -10.60 -8.93
C ARG A 335 -6.17 -9.80 -7.83
N TYR A 336 -6.71 -10.49 -6.81
CA TYR A 336 -7.35 -9.88 -5.65
C TYR A 336 -6.37 -8.99 -4.90
N VAL A 337 -5.21 -9.50 -4.52
CA VAL A 337 -4.22 -8.74 -3.74
C VAL A 337 -3.64 -7.58 -4.56
N ALA A 338 -3.39 -7.78 -5.86
CA ALA A 338 -2.94 -6.72 -6.75
C ALA A 338 -3.97 -5.58 -6.90
N LYS A 339 -5.29 -5.87 -6.83
CA LYS A 339 -6.36 -4.85 -6.83
C LYS A 339 -6.20 -3.84 -5.70
N TYR A 340 -5.73 -4.27 -4.52
CA TYR A 340 -5.61 -3.40 -3.36
C TYR A 340 -4.28 -2.64 -3.30
N ALA A 341 -3.26 -3.11 -4.04
CA ALA A 341 -1.96 -2.46 -4.08
C ALA A 341 -2.00 -1.01 -4.62
N THR A 342 -3.07 -0.64 -5.34
CA THR A 342 -3.27 0.68 -5.95
C THR A 342 -4.20 1.61 -5.15
N LYS A 343 -4.86 1.11 -4.10
CA LYS A 343 -5.74 1.92 -3.25
C LYS A 343 -4.94 2.60 -2.14
N ALA A 344 -5.40 3.76 -1.66
CA ALA A 344 -4.93 4.38 -0.44
C ALA A 344 -6.06 5.04 0.37
N ALA A 345 -5.75 6.03 1.19
CA ALA A 345 -6.68 6.66 2.13
C ALA A 345 -7.87 7.36 1.46
N GLU A 346 -7.81 7.63 0.14
CA GLU A 346 -8.96 8.11 -0.63
C GLU A 346 -10.17 7.17 -0.59
N THR A 347 -9.96 5.87 -0.32
CA THR A 347 -11.06 4.90 -0.13
C THR A 347 -11.89 5.20 1.13
N ALA A 348 -11.32 5.94 2.07
CA ALA A 348 -11.97 6.42 3.28
C ALA A 348 -12.34 7.92 3.20
N GLY A 349 -12.36 8.50 1.99
CA GLY A 349 -12.69 9.91 1.79
C GLY A 349 -11.56 10.90 2.09
N VAL A 350 -10.35 10.46 2.42
CA VAL A 350 -9.19 11.36 2.58
C VAL A 350 -8.56 11.65 1.22
N THR A 351 -8.95 12.76 0.60
CA THR A 351 -8.55 13.13 -0.78
C THR A 351 -7.51 14.25 -0.86
N ILE A 352 -6.97 14.68 0.29
CA ILE A 352 -6.01 15.78 0.38
C ILE A 352 -4.58 15.36 0.03
N ALA A 353 -3.79 16.33 -0.44
CA ALA A 353 -2.34 16.20 -0.51
C ALA A 353 -1.72 16.18 0.91
N PRO A 354 -0.42 15.85 1.06
CA PRO A 354 0.24 15.92 2.36
C PRO A 354 0.05 17.29 3.03
N LEU A 355 -0.54 17.27 4.24
CA LEU A 355 -0.84 18.47 5.03
C LEU A 355 0.43 19.11 5.62
N CYS A 356 1.47 18.32 5.88
CA CYS A 356 2.71 18.81 6.44
C CYS A 356 3.46 19.75 5.47
N CYS A 357 3.98 20.85 6.00
CA CYS A 357 5.01 21.63 5.34
C CYS A 357 6.22 20.74 5.10
N ARG A 358 6.74 20.74 3.87
CA ARG A 358 7.88 19.90 3.49
C ARG A 358 9.22 20.42 4.01
N ALA A 359 9.35 21.71 4.28
CA ALA A 359 10.60 22.30 4.76
C ALA A 359 10.92 21.89 6.20
N CYS A 360 9.88 21.72 7.03
CA CYS A 360 10.01 21.34 8.44
C CYS A 360 9.32 20.02 8.78
N ASP A 361 8.94 19.20 7.78
CA ASP A 361 8.22 17.93 7.97
C ASP A 361 6.97 17.99 8.89
N GLY A 362 6.35 19.17 9.02
CA GLY A 362 5.20 19.38 9.88
C GLY A 362 5.51 19.90 11.28
N HIS A 363 6.77 20.11 11.64
CA HIS A 363 7.17 20.59 12.97
C HIS A 363 6.78 22.06 13.20
N GLY A 364 6.84 22.89 12.17
CA GLY A 364 6.67 24.34 12.28
C GLY A 364 7.97 25.06 12.68
N SER A 365 8.98 24.30 13.08
CA SER A 365 10.34 24.78 13.36
C SER A 365 11.36 23.98 12.57
N ILE A 366 12.53 24.57 12.34
CA ILE A 366 13.71 23.92 11.77
C ILE A 366 14.70 23.73 12.92
N PRO A 367 15.20 22.50 13.17
CA PRO A 367 16.20 22.28 14.20
C PRO A 367 17.46 23.11 13.92
N PRO A 368 18.17 23.57 14.96
CA PRO A 368 19.39 24.35 14.79
C PRO A 368 20.46 23.53 14.05
N GLN A 369 21.33 24.21 13.31
CA GLN A 369 22.47 23.55 12.63
C GLN A 369 23.54 23.05 13.61
N ARG A 370 23.57 23.58 14.85
CA ARG A 370 24.44 23.15 15.95
C ARG A 370 23.58 22.65 17.12
N GLU A 371 23.99 21.59 17.79
CA GLU A 371 23.18 20.85 18.77
C GLU A 371 22.63 21.69 19.95
N THR A 372 23.20 22.85 20.24
CA THR A 372 22.89 23.67 21.43
C THR A 372 22.09 24.96 21.16
N GLY A 373 21.52 25.14 19.97
CA GLY A 373 20.72 26.34 19.63
C GLY A 373 19.20 26.19 19.82
N PRO A 374 18.43 27.29 19.94
CA PRO A 374 16.98 27.22 19.87
C PRO A 374 16.52 26.86 18.44
N ALA A 375 15.44 26.09 18.33
CA ALA A 375 14.84 25.78 17.03
C ALA A 375 14.25 27.06 16.41
N ALA A 376 14.60 27.34 15.15
CA ALA A 376 14.10 28.51 14.44
C ALA A 376 12.69 28.25 13.90
N LEU A 377 11.84 29.27 13.81
CA LEU A 377 10.56 29.16 13.12
C LEU A 377 10.77 28.82 11.64
N CYS A 378 9.97 27.91 11.11
CA CYS A 378 10.04 27.56 9.70
C CYS A 378 9.43 28.68 8.85
N LEU A 379 10.29 29.43 8.15
CA LEU A 379 9.88 30.51 7.24
C LEU A 379 8.97 30.02 6.11
N GLY A 380 9.17 28.80 5.62
CA GLY A 380 8.34 28.24 4.55
C GLY A 380 6.87 27.99 4.92
N CYS A 381 6.52 28.02 6.21
CA CYS A 381 5.13 27.87 6.66
C CYS A 381 4.75 28.84 7.80
N ASN A 382 5.60 29.84 8.06
CA ASN A 382 5.44 30.79 9.16
C ASN A 382 5.09 30.13 10.50
N GLY A 383 5.82 29.08 10.88
CA GLY A 383 5.60 28.41 12.17
C GLY A 383 4.43 27.41 12.23
N THR A 384 3.52 27.41 11.25
CA THR A 384 2.29 26.60 11.33
C THR A 384 2.53 25.10 11.22
N GLY A 385 3.67 24.71 10.64
CA GLY A 385 3.96 23.34 10.22
C GLY A 385 3.08 22.85 9.06
N ARG A 386 2.08 23.61 8.61
CA ARG A 386 1.15 23.21 7.55
C ARG A 386 1.60 23.72 6.19
N ARG A 387 1.27 22.96 5.16
CA ARG A 387 1.43 23.41 3.78
C ARG A 387 0.27 24.34 3.42
N ALA A 388 0.58 25.50 2.82
CA ALA A 388 -0.43 26.43 2.31
C ALA A 388 -1.28 25.81 1.18
N GLY A 389 -2.52 26.29 1.05
CA GLY A 389 -3.47 25.88 -0.02
C GLY A 389 -4.10 24.49 0.16
N ILE A 390 -3.98 23.88 1.34
CA ILE A 390 -4.67 22.63 1.68
C ILE A 390 -5.89 22.95 2.53
N HIS A 391 -7.07 22.82 1.96
CA HIS A 391 -8.34 23.12 2.61
C HIS A 391 -9.04 21.82 3.04
N LEU A 392 -9.39 21.71 4.32
CA LEU A 392 -10.04 20.52 4.90
C LEU A 392 -11.57 20.59 4.89
N ASP A 393 -12.13 21.77 4.64
CA ASP A 393 -13.56 22.05 4.45
C ASP A 393 -14.21 21.19 3.35
N ARG A 394 -13.44 20.84 2.30
CA ARG A 394 -13.87 19.95 1.21
C ARG A 394 -13.81 18.45 1.53
N VAL A 395 -13.30 18.10 2.72
CA VAL A 395 -13.23 16.71 3.20
C VAL A 395 -14.42 16.45 4.11
N GLY A 396 -15.09 15.30 3.94
CA GLY A 396 -16.17 14.88 4.83
C GLY A 396 -15.75 14.89 6.30
N GLU A 397 -16.71 15.07 7.20
CA GLU A 397 -16.45 15.32 8.62
C GLU A 397 -15.63 14.21 9.29
N HIS A 398 -15.98 12.94 9.06
CA HIS A 398 -15.23 11.80 9.59
C HIS A 398 -13.76 11.75 9.11
N PRO A 399 -13.45 11.74 7.79
CA PRO A 399 -12.07 11.76 7.33
C PRO A 399 -11.31 13.02 7.75
N ARG A 400 -11.97 14.19 7.83
CA ARG A 400 -11.38 15.42 8.38
C ARG A 400 -10.94 15.19 9.83
N THR A 401 -11.81 14.63 10.66
CA THR A 401 -11.54 14.35 12.07
C THR A 401 -10.37 13.38 12.24
N LEU A 402 -10.23 12.37 11.37
CA LEU A 402 -9.05 11.49 11.34
C LEU A 402 -7.75 12.24 11.02
N VAL A 403 -7.76 13.11 10.02
CA VAL A 403 -6.60 13.94 9.63
C VAL A 403 -6.20 14.86 10.77
N GLU A 404 -7.17 15.56 11.37
CA GLU A 404 -6.94 16.50 12.47
C GLU A 404 -6.48 15.79 13.74
N THR A 405 -7.07 14.65 14.07
CA THR A 405 -6.63 13.82 15.21
C THR A 405 -5.18 13.37 15.01
N THR A 406 -4.83 12.94 13.79
CA THR A 406 -3.43 12.61 13.46
C THR A 406 -2.50 13.81 13.61
N TRP A 407 -2.94 15.00 13.21
CA TRP A 407 -2.18 16.23 13.36
C TRP A 407 -1.92 16.60 14.83
N ARG A 408 -2.96 16.50 15.67
CA ARG A 408 -2.91 16.78 17.12
C ARG A 408 -2.05 15.76 17.87
N LEU A 409 -2.20 14.46 17.57
CA LEU A 409 -1.35 13.41 18.14
C LEU A 409 0.12 13.58 17.72
N GLY A 410 0.39 13.99 16.49
CA GLY A 410 1.74 14.29 16.02
C GLY A 410 2.38 15.53 16.64
N ALA A 411 1.63 16.32 17.41
CA ALA A 411 2.16 17.42 18.23
C ALA A 411 2.69 16.94 19.59
N GLN A 412 2.38 15.71 20.00
CA GLN A 412 2.70 15.21 21.34
C GLN A 412 4.17 14.78 21.42
N PRO A 413 4.97 15.30 22.36
CA PRO A 413 6.39 14.94 22.50
C PRO A 413 6.62 13.43 22.66
N ALA A 414 5.76 12.76 23.43
CA ALA A 414 5.81 11.31 23.64
C ALA A 414 5.63 10.48 22.34
N LEU A 415 5.08 11.08 21.28
CA LEU A 415 4.88 10.45 19.97
C LEU A 415 5.78 11.05 18.87
N ALA A 416 6.76 11.89 19.23
CA ALA A 416 7.60 12.61 18.26
C ALA A 416 8.29 11.67 17.25
N SER A 417 8.82 10.53 17.72
CA SER A 417 9.50 9.53 16.89
C SER A 417 8.61 8.91 15.80
N MET A 418 7.29 9.07 15.89
CA MET A 418 6.34 8.53 14.91
C MET A 418 6.14 9.45 13.70
N ASN A 419 6.50 10.73 13.80
CA ASN A 419 6.32 11.73 12.74
C ASN A 419 4.89 11.77 12.17
N LEU A 420 3.86 11.70 13.04
CA LEU A 420 2.46 11.52 12.61
C LEU A 420 1.96 12.67 11.72
N ARG A 421 2.42 13.90 11.92
CA ARG A 421 2.01 15.06 11.08
C ARG A 421 2.34 14.84 9.60
N ARG A 422 3.46 14.18 9.29
CA ARG A 422 3.84 13.79 7.92
C ARG A 422 2.82 12.86 7.26
N TRP A 423 2.12 12.06 8.06
CA TRP A 423 1.17 11.04 7.64
C TRP A 423 -0.29 11.38 7.94
N ALA A 424 -0.59 12.64 8.27
CA ALA A 424 -1.97 13.10 8.55
C ALA A 424 -2.92 12.85 7.38
N HIS A 425 -2.46 13.11 6.15
CA HIS A 425 -3.17 12.81 4.90
C HIS A 425 -3.40 11.31 4.63
N GLN A 426 -2.91 10.42 5.49
CA GLN A 426 -3.15 8.98 5.46
C GLN A 426 -3.73 8.47 6.79
N ALA A 427 -4.39 9.35 7.56
CA ALA A 427 -4.98 9.01 8.86
C ALA A 427 -4.01 8.25 9.79
N GLY A 428 -2.74 8.65 9.78
CA GLY A 428 -1.68 8.07 10.61
C GLY A 428 -0.99 6.83 10.04
N TYR A 429 -1.49 6.22 8.96
CA TYR A 429 -0.82 5.07 8.36
C TYR A 429 0.50 5.50 7.70
N ARG A 430 1.60 4.92 8.18
CA ARG A 430 2.98 5.26 7.78
C ARG A 430 3.74 4.10 7.13
N GLY A 431 3.04 3.01 6.82
CA GLY A 431 3.63 1.79 6.26
C GLY A 431 3.59 1.75 4.74
N HIS A 432 4.32 0.80 4.15
CA HIS A 432 4.17 0.47 2.73
C HIS A 432 2.83 -0.24 2.48
N PHE A 433 2.15 0.12 1.39
CA PHE A 433 0.90 -0.51 0.98
C PHE A 433 1.08 -1.91 0.40
N LEU A 434 2.29 -2.23 -0.04
CA LEU A 434 2.67 -3.56 -0.47
C LEU A 434 4.06 -3.86 0.07
N SER A 435 4.24 -5.02 0.69
CA SER A 435 5.55 -5.49 1.16
C SER A 435 5.61 -7.00 1.10
N LYS A 436 6.78 -7.56 0.81
CA LYS A 436 7.03 -9.00 0.80
C LYS A 436 8.34 -9.33 1.50
N SER A 437 8.47 -10.58 1.92
CA SER A 437 9.76 -11.16 2.29
C SER A 437 10.69 -11.19 1.07
N ARG A 438 12.00 -11.05 1.30
CA ARG A 438 13.00 -11.00 0.22
C ARG A 438 12.89 -12.21 -0.71
N THR A 439 12.81 -13.41 -0.12
CA THR A 439 12.75 -14.72 -0.78
C THR A 439 11.34 -15.17 -1.19
N TYR A 440 10.31 -14.30 -1.06
CA TYR A 440 8.95 -14.70 -1.41
C TYR A 440 8.77 -14.97 -2.92
N SER A 441 9.33 -14.10 -3.76
CA SER A 441 9.26 -14.15 -5.23
C SER A 441 10.20 -13.12 -5.88
N THR A 442 10.07 -12.90 -7.19
CA THR A 442 10.70 -11.80 -7.95
C THR A 442 10.52 -10.39 -7.35
N SER A 443 11.22 -9.39 -7.88
CA SER A 443 11.19 -8.00 -7.41
C SER A 443 10.56 -7.04 -8.43
N PHE A 444 10.04 -5.91 -7.96
CA PHE A 444 9.65 -4.80 -8.85
C PHE A 444 10.83 -4.31 -9.70
N THR A 445 12.05 -4.39 -9.18
CA THR A 445 13.25 -3.99 -9.93
C THR A 445 13.50 -4.92 -11.11
N ALA A 446 13.41 -6.24 -10.90
CA ALA A 446 13.55 -7.26 -11.94
C ALA A 446 12.43 -7.12 -12.99
N LEU A 447 11.17 -7.01 -12.57
CA LEU A 447 10.04 -6.81 -13.49
C LEU A 447 10.18 -5.53 -14.33
N ARG A 448 10.69 -4.44 -13.74
CA ARG A 448 11.00 -3.21 -14.48
C ARG A 448 12.19 -3.39 -15.42
N ALA A 449 13.17 -4.22 -15.08
CA ALA A 449 14.32 -4.52 -15.93
C ALA A 449 13.91 -5.32 -17.16
N GLU A 450 13.08 -6.35 -17.00
CA GLU A 450 12.53 -7.10 -18.13
C GLU A 450 11.76 -6.22 -19.12
N ARG A 451 10.97 -5.27 -18.61
CA ARG A 451 10.28 -4.30 -19.49
C ARG A 451 11.24 -3.35 -20.20
N ARG A 452 12.36 -2.99 -19.56
CA ARG A 452 13.39 -2.17 -20.23
C ARG A 452 14.05 -2.96 -21.35
N ALA A 453 14.48 -4.19 -21.08
CA ALA A 453 15.06 -5.07 -22.08
C ALA A 453 14.11 -5.29 -23.29
N PHE A 454 12.82 -5.47 -23.02
CA PHE A 454 11.81 -5.56 -24.09
C PHE A 454 11.73 -4.27 -24.94
N ALA A 455 11.70 -3.09 -24.31
CA ALA A 455 11.68 -1.81 -25.02
C ALA A 455 12.98 -1.56 -25.81
N GLU A 456 14.13 -1.91 -25.22
CA GLU A 456 15.44 -1.82 -25.88
C GLU A 456 15.50 -2.71 -27.13
N ALA A 457 14.98 -3.95 -27.06
CA ALA A 457 14.89 -4.85 -28.20
C ALA A 457 14.00 -4.29 -29.32
N GLN A 458 12.87 -3.67 -28.96
CA GLN A 458 11.98 -3.01 -29.94
C GLN A 458 12.64 -1.79 -30.58
N THR A 459 13.37 -0.99 -29.80
CA THR A 459 14.15 0.15 -30.32
C THR A 459 15.20 -0.31 -31.31
N ARG A 460 15.96 -1.37 -30.98
CA ARG A 460 16.94 -1.98 -31.90
C ARG A 460 16.29 -2.43 -33.20
N GLN A 461 15.15 -3.13 -33.12
CA GLN A 461 14.41 -3.59 -34.28
C GLN A 461 13.94 -2.42 -35.17
N ARG A 462 13.40 -1.34 -34.57
CA ARG A 462 12.98 -0.13 -35.30
C ARG A 462 14.13 0.55 -36.03
N LEU A 463 15.32 0.56 -35.43
CA LEU A 463 16.52 1.19 -35.98
C LEU A 463 17.32 0.26 -36.92
N GLY A 464 16.86 -0.98 -37.14
CA GLY A 464 17.57 -1.96 -37.97
C GLY A 464 18.95 -2.35 -37.44
N LEU A 465 19.15 -2.28 -36.12
CA LEU A 465 20.42 -2.59 -35.48
C LEU A 465 20.56 -4.08 -35.19
N ASP A 466 21.76 -4.63 -35.43
CA ASP A 466 22.10 -5.99 -35.04
C ASP A 466 21.99 -6.13 -33.49
N PRO A 467 21.38 -7.22 -32.98
CA PRO A 467 21.40 -7.53 -31.55
C PRO A 467 22.78 -7.48 -30.89
N ALA A 468 23.85 -7.83 -31.62
CA ALA A 468 25.23 -7.83 -31.16
C ALA A 468 25.85 -6.42 -31.10
N THR A 469 25.26 -5.41 -31.76
CA THR A 469 25.78 -4.04 -31.73
C THR A 469 25.79 -3.52 -30.28
N SER A 470 26.99 -3.17 -29.79
CA SER A 470 27.15 -2.53 -28.49
C SER A 470 26.76 -1.06 -28.59
N LEU A 471 25.88 -0.60 -27.70
CA LEU A 471 25.37 0.78 -27.68
C LEU A 471 25.62 1.39 -26.32
N PHE A 472 25.99 2.67 -26.28
CA PHE A 472 25.96 3.48 -25.07
C PHE A 472 25.07 4.71 -25.26
N VAL A 473 24.58 5.23 -24.15
CA VAL A 473 23.66 6.37 -24.12
C VAL A 473 24.40 7.59 -23.58
N VAL A 474 24.49 8.64 -24.38
CA VAL A 474 24.89 9.99 -23.93
C VAL A 474 23.63 10.80 -23.73
N LYS A 475 23.54 11.50 -22.61
CA LYS A 475 22.32 12.24 -22.28
C LYS A 475 22.61 13.45 -21.42
N ASP A 476 21.86 14.50 -21.66
CA ASP A 476 21.81 15.68 -20.83
C ASP A 476 20.34 16.07 -20.67
N TRP A 477 19.78 15.89 -19.48
CA TRP A 477 18.37 16.16 -19.23
C TRP A 477 18.18 16.84 -17.90
N HIS A 478 17.35 17.87 -17.89
CA HIS A 478 16.96 18.58 -16.69
C HIS A 478 15.44 18.56 -16.52
N TYR A 479 15.00 18.70 -15.27
CA TYR A 479 13.58 18.69 -14.94
C TYR A 479 12.91 19.99 -15.42
N ALA A 480 11.95 19.87 -16.33
CA ALA A 480 11.20 20.98 -16.92
C ALA A 480 9.78 21.12 -16.33
N GLY A 481 9.45 20.37 -15.28
CA GLY A 481 8.16 20.48 -14.59
C GLY A 481 7.17 19.34 -14.86
N ARG A 482 5.87 19.66 -14.77
CA ARG A 482 4.74 18.77 -15.04
C ARG A 482 3.66 19.60 -15.73
N GLU A 483 2.99 19.08 -16.75
CA GLU A 483 1.78 19.72 -17.27
C GLU A 483 0.64 19.68 -16.23
N GLY A 484 -0.12 20.77 -16.14
CA GLY A 484 -1.24 20.95 -15.21
C GLY A 484 -1.12 22.13 -14.24
N ARG A 485 -0.32 23.16 -14.57
CA ARG A 485 -0.50 24.54 -14.06
C ARG A 485 -0.57 25.49 -15.26
N ALA A 486 -1.79 25.73 -15.72
CA ALA A 486 -2.23 27.11 -15.91
C ALA A 486 -2.83 27.53 -14.56
#